data_AF-A0A0J0YBS3-F1
#
_entry.id   AF-A0A0J0YBS3-F1
#
_cell.length_a   1.000
_cell.length_b   1.000
_cell.length_c   1.000
_cell.angle_alpha   90.00
_cell.angle_beta   90.00
_cell.angle_gamma   90.00
#
_symmetry.space_group_name_H-M   'P 1'
#
loop_
_entity.id
_entity.type
_entity.pdbx_description
1 polymer ?
#
loop_
_entity_poly.entity_id
_entity_poly.type
_entity_poly.pdbx_seq_one_letter_code
_entity_poly.pdbx_strand_id
1 'polypeptide(L)'
;VKLLKYPALQQVDAKRQKQVKYIITTLILTLMLPSIYFAYKLIDEKKYNQKIEVFIEKEFINKGYTILYKKIRFNSNPKKIELAFLTKKFSDQEIKSLKHTLNNYKIYNTELNIKQDTTDIKKYILNEINS
;
A
#
# COMPACT_ATOMS: atom_id res chain seq x y z
N VAL A 1 -4.26 76.25 -6.93
CA VAL A 1 -3.40 75.68 -8.00
C VAL A 1 -3.59 74.16 -8.04
N LYS A 2 -3.71 73.62 -9.26
CA LYS A 2 -4.21 72.29 -9.64
C LYS A 2 -3.82 71.13 -8.67
N LEU A 3 -4.84 70.51 -8.08
CA LEU A 3 -4.78 69.15 -7.57
C LEU A 3 -4.40 68.21 -8.73
N LEU A 4 -3.24 67.57 -8.64
CA LEU A 4 -2.80 66.56 -9.61
C LEU A 4 -3.78 65.38 -9.56
N LYS A 5 -4.75 65.35 -10.48
CA LYS A 5 -5.58 64.17 -10.78
C LYS A 5 -4.69 63.09 -11.39
N TYR A 6 -3.98 62.36 -10.53
CA TYR A 6 -3.24 61.18 -10.92
C TYR A 6 -4.25 60.03 -11.09
N PRO A 7 -4.46 59.48 -12.31
CA PRO A 7 -5.31 58.31 -12.44
C PRO A 7 -4.59 57.18 -11.71
N ALA A 8 -5.22 56.69 -10.64
CA ALA A 8 -4.70 55.55 -9.93
C ALA A 8 -4.50 54.41 -10.95
N LEU A 9 -3.34 53.76 -10.91
CA LEU A 9 -2.97 52.58 -11.68
C LEU A 9 -3.85 51.36 -11.27
N GLN A 10 -5.17 51.55 -11.23
CA GLN A 10 -6.17 50.67 -10.62
C GLN A 10 -6.78 49.67 -11.60
N GLN A 11 -6.24 49.56 -12.80
CA GLN A 11 -6.72 48.62 -13.80
C GLN A 11 -5.58 47.80 -14.39
N VAL A 12 -4.69 47.27 -13.54
CA VAL A 12 -3.93 46.07 -13.91
C VAL A 12 -4.92 44.89 -13.88
N ASP A 13 -5.78 44.90 -14.91
CA ASP A 13 -6.65 43.85 -15.41
C ASP A 13 -7.26 42.89 -14.37
N ALA A 14 -8.27 43.36 -13.63
CA ALA A 14 -9.09 42.49 -12.77
C ALA A 14 -9.67 41.26 -13.52
N LYS A 15 -9.89 41.38 -14.85
CA LYS A 15 -10.26 40.25 -15.73
C LYS A 15 -9.13 39.22 -15.85
N ARG A 16 -7.89 39.65 -16.10
CA ARG A 16 -6.71 38.76 -16.17
C ARG A 16 -6.44 38.12 -14.81
N GLN A 17 -6.58 38.86 -13.72
CA GLN A 17 -6.43 38.30 -12.36
C GLN A 17 -7.44 37.17 -12.09
N LYS A 18 -8.71 37.35 -12.47
CA LYS A 18 -9.72 36.28 -12.35
C LYS A 18 -9.39 35.06 -13.20
N GLN A 19 -8.96 35.27 -14.45
CA GLN A 19 -8.54 34.17 -15.34
C GLN A 19 -7.37 33.38 -14.75
N VAL A 20 -6.33 34.07 -14.26
CA VAL A 20 -5.18 33.42 -13.60
C VAL A 20 -5.64 32.66 -12.36
N LYS A 21 -6.51 33.25 -11.54
CA LYS A 21 -7.08 32.57 -10.36
C LYS A 21 -7.83 31.28 -10.74
N TYR A 22 -8.65 31.32 -11.80
CA TYR A 22 -9.35 30.13 -12.26
C TYR A 22 -8.40 29.06 -12.81
N ILE A 23 -7.38 29.45 -13.60
CA ILE A 23 -6.38 28.52 -14.13
C ILE A 23 -5.63 27.82 -12.99
N ILE A 24 -5.14 28.60 -12.00
CA ILE A 24 -4.45 28.05 -10.83
C ILE A 24 -5.39 27.12 -10.05
N THR A 25 -6.63 27.53 -9.81
CA THR A 25 -7.61 26.73 -9.06
C THR A 25 -7.92 25.41 -9.79
N THR A 26 -8.17 25.47 -11.10
CA THR A 26 -8.40 24.27 -11.92
C THR A 26 -7.19 23.35 -11.91
N LEU A 27 -5.98 23.89 -12.06
CA LEU A 27 -4.74 23.12 -12.03
C LEU A 27 -4.54 22.43 -10.67
N ILE A 28 -4.77 23.14 -9.56
CA ILE A 28 -4.74 22.55 -8.21
C ILE A 28 -5.76 21.42 -8.10
N LEU A 29 -6.99 21.62 -8.58
CA LEU A 29 -8.04 20.60 -8.51
C LEU A 29 -7.68 19.35 -9.32
N THR A 30 -7.15 19.53 -10.54
CA THR A 30 -6.68 18.45 -11.40
C THR A 30 -5.55 17.64 -10.76
N LEU A 31 -4.65 18.28 -10.01
CA LEU A 31 -3.57 17.58 -9.28
C LEU A 31 -4.07 16.91 -7.99
N MET A 32 -5.04 17.51 -7.30
CA MET A 32 -5.58 16.97 -6.05
C MET A 32 -6.38 15.69 -6.26
N LEU A 33 -7.16 15.59 -7.34
CA LEU A 33 -7.99 14.42 -7.64
C LEU A 33 -7.21 13.08 -7.62
N PRO A 34 -6.10 12.90 -8.37
CA PRO A 34 -5.33 11.66 -8.32
C PRO A 34 -4.70 11.45 -6.94
N SER A 35 -4.26 12.51 -6.25
CA SER A 35 -3.70 12.39 -4.90
C SER A 35 -4.71 11.83 -3.89
N ILE A 36 -5.96 12.30 -3.94
CA ILE A 36 -7.04 11.79 -3.07
C ILE A 36 -7.30 10.32 -3.39
N TYR A 37 -7.39 9.95 -4.67
CA TYR A 37 -7.55 8.56 -5.09
C TYR A 37 -6.43 7.66 -4.56
N PHE A 38 -5.16 8.08 -4.72
CA PHE A 38 -4.02 7.33 -4.21
C PHE A 38 -4.04 7.19 -2.69
N ALA A 39 -4.46 8.24 -1.96
CA ALA A 39 -4.59 8.19 -0.51
C ALA A 39 -5.60 7.12 -0.07
N TYR A 40 -6.77 7.02 -0.72
CA TYR A 40 -7.73 5.95 -0.45
C TYR A 40 -7.13 4.56 -0.66
N LYS A 41 -6.48 4.34 -1.81
CA LYS A 41 -5.84 3.06 -2.14
C LYS A 41 -4.77 2.69 -1.10
N LEU A 42 -3.95 3.65 -0.68
CA LEU A 42 -2.89 3.44 0.30
C LEU A 42 -3.46 3.08 1.68
N ILE A 43 -4.56 3.72 2.09
CA ILE A 43 -5.22 3.39 3.37
C ILE A 43 -5.75 1.96 3.34
N ASP A 44 -6.38 1.54 2.25
CA ASP A 44 -6.89 0.17 2.12
C ASP A 44 -5.77 -0.87 2.10
N GLU A 45 -4.67 -0.58 1.43
CA GLU A 45 -3.46 -1.41 1.45
C GLU A 45 -2.88 -1.52 2.86
N LYS A 46 -2.74 -0.41 3.59
CA LYS A 46 -2.25 -0.40 4.98
C LYS A 46 -3.15 -1.21 5.91
N LYS A 47 -4.47 -1.02 5.83
CA LYS A 47 -5.44 -1.79 6.63
C LYS A 47 -5.35 -3.28 6.34
N TYR A 48 -5.18 -3.65 5.06
CA TYR A 48 -5.02 -5.05 4.67
C TYR A 48 -3.71 -5.65 5.19
N ASN A 49 -2.59 -4.94 5.05
CA ASN A 49 -1.30 -5.37 5.56
C ASN A 49 -1.33 -5.53 7.09
N GLN A 50 -1.97 -4.60 7.81
CA GLN A 50 -2.12 -4.71 9.26
C GLN A 50 -2.89 -5.97 9.68
N LYS A 51 -3.95 -6.34 8.95
CA LYS A 51 -4.65 -7.61 9.21
C LYS A 51 -3.75 -8.82 8.99
N ILE A 52 -2.92 -8.79 7.94
CA ILE A 52 -1.95 -9.85 7.67
C ILE A 52 -0.92 -9.93 8.78
N GLU A 53 -0.37 -8.81 9.26
CA GLU A 53 0.58 -8.83 10.36
C GLU A 53 -0.04 -9.48 11.60
N VAL A 54 -1.28 -9.12 11.96
CA VAL A 54 -1.98 -9.72 13.10
C VAL A 54 -2.20 -11.23 12.90
N PHE A 55 -2.57 -11.66 11.69
CA PHE A 55 -2.67 -13.08 11.34
C PHE A 55 -1.31 -13.78 11.51
N ILE A 56 -0.26 -13.19 10.97
CA ILE A 56 1.09 -13.75 11.00
C ILE A 56 1.62 -13.86 12.43
N GLU A 57 1.41 -12.82 13.22
CA GLU A 57 1.82 -12.75 14.61
C GLU A 57 1.15 -13.85 15.43
N LYS A 58 -0.18 -13.97 15.34
CA LYS A 58 -0.93 -14.94 16.14
C LYS A 58 -0.76 -16.38 15.66
N GLU A 59 -0.77 -16.61 14.35
CA GLU A 59 -0.72 -17.98 13.82
C GLU A 59 0.69 -18.54 13.73
N PHE A 60 1.72 -17.68 13.67
CA PHE A 60 3.10 -18.11 13.50
C PHE A 60 4.07 -17.63 14.57
N ILE A 61 4.24 -16.31 14.74
CA ILE A 61 5.28 -15.76 15.63
C ILE A 61 5.04 -16.17 17.08
N ASN A 62 3.80 -16.04 17.57
CA ASN A 62 3.42 -16.42 18.93
C ASN A 62 3.52 -17.93 19.19
N LYS A 63 3.57 -18.74 18.12
CA LYS A 63 3.79 -20.20 18.20
C LYS A 63 5.28 -20.57 18.07
N GLY A 64 6.18 -19.59 17.99
CA GLY A 64 7.62 -19.78 17.90
C GLY A 64 8.15 -20.06 16.49
N TYR A 65 7.35 -19.87 15.44
CA TYR A 65 7.82 -20.07 14.06
C TYR A 65 8.57 -18.83 13.54
N THR A 66 9.81 -19.03 13.11
CA THR A 66 10.62 -17.97 12.50
C THR A 66 10.32 -17.85 11.00
N ILE A 67 9.84 -16.68 10.58
CA ILE A 67 9.55 -16.36 9.19
C ILE A 67 10.84 -15.92 8.52
N LEU A 68 11.25 -16.64 7.50
CA LEU A 68 12.42 -16.31 6.69
C LEU A 68 12.07 -15.30 5.60
N TYR A 69 10.88 -15.44 5.01
CA TYR A 69 10.44 -14.64 3.88
C TYR A 69 8.95 -14.34 3.96
N LYS A 70 8.60 -13.10 3.65
CA LYS A 70 7.22 -12.62 3.56
C LYS A 70 7.07 -11.75 2.32
N LYS A 71 6.15 -12.12 1.44
CA LYS A 71 5.75 -11.29 0.30
C LYS A 71 4.23 -11.23 0.16
N ILE A 72 3.72 -10.00 0.09
CA ILE A 72 2.29 -9.73 -0.04
C ILE A 72 2.08 -9.05 -1.39
N ARG A 73 1.17 -9.60 -2.21
CA ARG A 73 0.76 -9.01 -3.49
C ARG A 73 -0.67 -8.51 -3.37
N PHE A 74 -0.81 -7.20 -3.15
CA PHE A 74 -2.11 -6.54 -3.02
C PHE A 74 -2.81 -6.28 -4.36
N ASN A 75 -2.04 -6.04 -5.43
CA ASN A 75 -2.56 -5.73 -6.77
C ASN A 75 -3.01 -6.96 -7.57
N SER A 76 -3.03 -8.17 -6.98
CA SER A 76 -3.53 -9.37 -7.64
C SER A 76 -4.97 -9.70 -7.19
N ASN A 77 -5.72 -10.36 -8.06
CA ASN A 77 -7.05 -10.88 -7.75
C ASN A 77 -7.10 -12.39 -8.08
N PRO A 78 -7.13 -13.30 -7.07
CA PRO A 78 -7.08 -13.05 -5.63
C PRO A 78 -5.75 -12.42 -5.16
N LYS A 79 -5.76 -11.76 -4.00
CA LYS A 79 -4.54 -11.25 -3.35
C LYS A 79 -3.66 -12.43 -2.95
N LYS A 80 -2.34 -12.27 -2.92
CA LYS A 80 -1.42 -13.39 -2.61
C LYS A 80 -0.55 -13.07 -1.41
N ILE A 81 -0.43 -14.04 -0.50
CA ILE A 81 0.50 -14.01 0.62
C ILE A 81 1.44 -15.20 0.44
N GLU A 82 2.72 -14.92 0.24
CA GLU A 82 3.78 -15.91 0.15
C GLU A 82 4.62 -15.85 1.42
N LEU A 83 4.71 -16.97 2.16
CA LEU A 83 5.52 -17.09 3.38
C LEU A 83 6.51 -18.24 3.25
N ALA A 84 7.72 -18.07 3.78
CA ALA A 84 8.65 -19.18 4.00
C ALA A 84 9.16 -19.15 5.45
N PHE A 85 9.44 -20.32 6.01
CA PHE A 85 9.84 -20.49 7.40
C PHE A 85 11.22 -21.15 7.46
N LEU A 86 12.00 -20.78 8.49
CA LEU A 86 13.38 -21.27 8.62
C LEU A 86 13.42 -22.77 8.98
N THR A 87 12.59 -23.18 9.93
CA THR A 87 12.69 -24.51 10.57
C THR A 87 11.43 -25.37 10.43
N LYS A 88 10.25 -24.76 10.26
CA LYS A 88 8.98 -25.47 10.20
C LYS A 88 8.58 -25.77 8.76
N LYS A 89 8.33 -27.05 8.49
CA LYS A 89 7.56 -27.50 7.33
C LYS A 89 6.12 -27.82 7.76
N PHE A 90 5.17 -27.34 6.99
CA PHE A 90 3.74 -27.55 7.12
C PHE A 90 3.30 -28.66 6.15
N SER A 91 2.47 -29.57 6.64
CA SER A 91 1.73 -30.53 5.83
C SER A 91 0.61 -29.85 5.06
N ASP A 92 0.14 -30.47 3.97
CA ASP A 92 -0.96 -29.92 3.16
C ASP A 92 -2.25 -29.71 3.98
N GLN A 93 -2.48 -30.54 4.99
CA GLN A 93 -3.60 -30.41 5.92
C GLN A 93 -3.45 -29.18 6.82
N GLU A 94 -2.26 -28.92 7.39
CA GLU A 94 -1.97 -27.70 8.15
C GLU A 94 -2.14 -26.45 7.27
N ILE A 95 -1.62 -26.47 6.04
CA ILE A 95 -1.75 -25.36 5.09
C ILE A 95 -3.23 -25.10 4.76
N LYS A 96 -4.03 -26.15 4.56
CA LYS A 96 -5.47 -26.02 4.32
C LYS A 96 -6.17 -25.41 5.52
N SER A 97 -5.86 -25.86 6.74
CA SER A 97 -6.40 -25.28 7.97
C SER A 97 -6.03 -23.79 8.09
N LEU A 98 -4.77 -23.44 7.87
CA LEU A 98 -4.30 -22.05 7.87
C LEU A 98 -5.04 -21.18 6.86
N LYS A 99 -5.27 -21.68 5.63
CA LYS A 99 -6.08 -20.98 4.62
C LYS A 99 -7.49 -20.68 5.12
N HIS A 100 -8.13 -21.60 5.86
CA HIS A 100 -9.44 -21.35 6.44
C HIS A 100 -9.40 -20.31 7.56
N THR A 101 -8.34 -20.29 8.38
CA THR A 101 -8.22 -19.31 9.47
C THR A 101 -8.11 -17.86 8.99
N LEU A 102 -7.68 -17.59 7.74
CA LEU A 102 -7.65 -16.23 7.15
C LEU A 102 -9.00 -15.50 7.27
N ASN A 103 -10.11 -16.23 7.14
CA ASN A 103 -11.44 -15.66 7.25
C ASN A 103 -11.71 -15.08 8.65
N ASN A 104 -11.15 -15.69 9.70
CA ASN A 104 -11.28 -15.22 11.09
C ASN A 104 -10.62 -13.85 11.28
N TYR A 105 -9.60 -13.54 10.48
CA TYR A 105 -8.89 -12.26 10.48
C TYR A 105 -9.47 -11.24 9.49
N LYS A 106 -10.63 -11.53 8.89
CA LYS A 106 -11.27 -10.69 7.85
C LYS A 106 -10.34 -10.44 6.65
N ILE A 107 -9.52 -11.44 6.32
CA ILE A 107 -8.63 -11.48 5.15
C ILE A 107 -9.33 -12.33 4.08
N TYR A 108 -10.14 -11.67 3.27
CA TYR A 108 -10.93 -12.33 2.21
C TYR A 108 -10.21 -12.30 0.87
N ASN A 109 -10.65 -13.18 -0.05
CA ASN A 109 -10.17 -13.24 -1.42
C ASN A 109 -8.63 -13.24 -1.52
N THR A 110 -8.01 -14.07 -0.68
CA THR A 110 -6.57 -14.11 -0.50
C THR A 110 -6.10 -15.55 -0.55
N GLU A 111 -5.06 -15.80 -1.34
CA GLU A 111 -4.38 -17.07 -1.46
C GLU A 111 -3.12 -17.06 -0.59
N LEU A 112 -3.07 -17.97 0.40
CA LEU A 112 -1.87 -18.22 1.20
C LEU A 112 -1.04 -19.32 0.55
N ASN A 113 0.20 -18.99 0.19
CA ASN A 113 1.18 -19.92 -0.35
C ASN A 113 2.37 -20.03 0.61
N ILE A 114 2.64 -21.24 1.09
CA ILE A 114 3.79 -21.49 1.97
C ILE A 114 4.89 -22.14 1.12
N LYS A 115 5.98 -21.41 0.93
CA LYS A 115 7.17 -21.85 0.20
C LYS A 115 8.03 -22.75 1.09
N GLN A 116 8.18 -24.00 0.68
CA GLN A 116 8.91 -25.03 1.43
C GLN A 116 10.06 -25.67 0.64
N ASP A 117 10.19 -25.31 -0.64
CA ASP A 117 11.24 -25.81 -1.52
C ASP A 117 12.59 -25.19 -1.15
N THR A 118 13.58 -26.04 -0.93
CA THR A 118 14.93 -25.65 -0.50
C THR A 118 15.65 -24.78 -1.53
N THR A 119 15.36 -24.95 -2.81
CA THR A 119 15.92 -24.14 -3.91
C THR A 119 15.44 -22.68 -3.85
N ASP A 120 14.14 -22.47 -3.66
CA ASP A 120 13.53 -21.13 -3.57
C ASP A 120 14.06 -20.40 -2.33
N ILE A 121 14.16 -21.12 -1.20
CA ILE A 121 14.68 -20.61 0.07
C ILE A 121 16.16 -20.23 -0.05
N LYS A 122 16.99 -21.11 -0.64
CA LYS A 122 18.42 -20.84 -0.84
C LYS A 122 18.63 -19.59 -1.70
N LYS A 123 17.90 -19.47 -2.81
CA LYS A 123 17.98 -18.29 -3.68
C LYS A 123 17.65 -17.00 -2.92
N TYR A 124 16.62 -17.04 -2.07
CA TYR A 124 16.24 -15.88 -1.25
C TYR A 124 17.36 -15.48 -0.28
N ILE A 125 17.90 -16.44 0.48
CA ILE A 125 19.00 -16.18 1.43
C ILE A 125 20.21 -15.58 0.71
N LEU A 126 20.58 -16.12 -0.46
CA LEU A 126 21.70 -15.58 -1.23
C LEU A 126 21.46 -14.13 -1.70
N ASN A 127 20.23 -13.79 -2.10
CA ASN A 127 19.92 -12.44 -2.53
C ASN A 127 19.99 -11.43 -1.37
N GLU A 128 19.56 -11.83 -0.17
CA GLU A 128 19.58 -10.98 1.03
C GLU A 128 21.01 -10.73 1.54
N ILE A 129 21.90 -11.72 1.44
CA ILE A 129 23.32 -11.56 1.84
C ILE A 129 24.09 -10.66 0.87
N ASN A 130 23.71 -10.66 -0.41
CA ASN A 130 24.38 -9.90 -1.46
C ASN A 130 23.79 -8.48 -1.66
N SER A 131 22.71 -8.12 -0.98
CA SER A 131 22.07 -6.78 -1.03
C SER A 131 22.57 -5.89 0.10
#